data_AF-A0AAV0TWF7-F1
#
_entry.id   AF-A0AAV0TWF7-F1
#
_cell.length_a   1.000
_cell.length_b   1.000
_cell.length_c   1.000
_cell.angle_alpha   90.00
_cell.angle_beta   90.00
_cell.angle_gamma   90.00
#
_symmetry.space_group_name_H-M   'P 1'
#
loop_
_entity.id
_entity.type
_entity.pdbx_description
1 polymer ?
#
loop_
_entity_poly.entity_id
_entity_poly.type
_entity_poly.pdbx_seq_one_letter_code
_entity_poly.pdbx_strand_id
1 'polypeptide(L)'
;MLWEWLVMTQGLKNDPATFNRMVSQVLRPLRNFAPSNFDDIFVQSRAEGNHNDVQIPALGWYVSKSGARADPEKVSSICSWPTSKNPTELRQWLGLANY
;
A
#
# COMPACT_ATOMS: atom_id res chain seq x y z
N MET A 1 36.43 -15.95 -1.10
CA MET A 1 35.40 -16.53 -0.23
C MET A 1 34.06 -16.01 -0.74
N LEU A 2 33.16 -16.90 -1.20
CA LEU A 2 31.82 -16.53 -1.63
C LEU A 2 30.88 -16.61 -0.41
N TRP A 3 29.97 -15.67 -0.28
CA TRP A 3 28.91 -15.67 0.74
C TRP A 3 27.57 -15.95 0.08
N GLU A 4 26.67 -16.62 0.80
CA GLU A 4 25.29 -16.85 0.40
C GLU A 4 24.33 -16.33 1.48
N TRP A 5 23.08 -16.08 1.08
CA TRP A 5 22.04 -15.57 1.96
C TRP A 5 21.14 -16.69 2.43
N LEU A 6 20.90 -16.76 3.75
CA LEU A 6 20.01 -17.74 4.38
C LEU A 6 18.56 -17.27 4.49
N VAL A 7 18.32 -15.99 4.21
CA VAL A 7 17.01 -15.35 4.23
C VAL A 7 16.75 -14.67 2.88
N MET A 8 15.49 -14.46 2.56
CA MET A 8 15.09 -13.70 1.38
C MET A 8 15.72 -12.30 1.44
N THR A 9 16.53 -11.98 0.45
CA THR A 9 17.26 -10.70 0.40
C THR A 9 16.39 -9.60 -0.16
N GLN A 10 16.83 -8.34 -0.07
CA GLN A 10 16.19 -7.27 -0.83
C GLN A 10 16.68 -7.28 -2.28
N GLY A 11 15.74 -7.11 -3.22
CA GLY A 11 16.06 -6.86 -4.63
C GLY A 11 15.90 -8.05 -5.59
N LEU A 12 15.45 -9.23 -5.13
CA LEU A 12 15.02 -10.28 -6.05
C LEU A 12 13.64 -9.92 -6.59
N LYS A 13 13.45 -10.15 -7.90
CA LYS A 13 12.22 -9.76 -8.60
C LYS A 13 10.94 -10.39 -8.02
N ASN A 14 11.06 -11.53 -7.34
CA ASN A 14 9.92 -12.29 -6.83
C ASN A 14 9.71 -12.14 -5.32
N ASP A 15 10.54 -11.36 -4.62
CA ASP A 15 10.45 -11.23 -3.16
C ASP A 15 9.10 -10.67 -2.70
N PRO A 16 8.56 -9.58 -3.29
CA PRO A 16 7.29 -9.03 -2.84
C PRO A 16 6.12 -10.01 -3.03
N ALA A 17 6.13 -10.76 -4.14
CA ALA A 17 5.09 -11.74 -4.42
C ALA A 17 5.16 -12.94 -3.45
N THR A 18 6.37 -13.38 -3.12
CA THR A 18 6.60 -14.51 -2.20
C THR A 18 6.21 -14.13 -0.78
N PHE A 19 6.62 -12.94 -0.33
CA PHE A 19 6.27 -12.40 0.98
C PHE A 19 4.75 -12.21 1.13
N ASN A 20 4.11 -11.53 0.16
CA ASN A 20 2.67 -11.28 0.17
C ASN A 20 1.87 -12.60 0.23
N ARG A 21 2.30 -13.64 -0.52
CA ARG A 21 1.67 -14.96 -0.47
C ARG A 21 1.75 -15.58 0.92
N MET A 22 2.91 -15.50 1.56
CA MET A 22 3.11 -16.01 2.93
C MET A 22 2.21 -15.28 3.93
N VAL A 23 2.26 -13.94 3.94
CA VAL A 23 1.47 -13.10 4.86
C VAL A 23 -0.03 -13.35 4.67
N SER A 24 -0.50 -13.38 3.42
CA SER A 24 -1.90 -13.66 3.08
C SER A 24 -2.37 -15.03 3.57
N GLN A 25 -1.48 -16.04 3.57
CA GLN A 25 -1.81 -17.37 4.08
C GLN A 25 -1.89 -17.38 5.62
N VAL A 26 -0.92 -16.76 6.30
CA VAL A 26 -0.86 -16.71 7.76
C VAL A 26 -2.02 -15.92 8.35
N LEU A 27 -2.37 -14.78 7.73
CA LEU A 27 -3.43 -13.89 8.21
C LEU A 27 -4.82 -14.25 7.68
N ARG A 28 -4.94 -15.26 6.82
CA ARG A 28 -6.23 -15.70 6.27
C ARG A 28 -7.32 -15.90 7.33
N PRO A 29 -7.06 -16.52 8.51
CA PRO A 29 -8.08 -16.67 9.55
C PRO A 29 -8.52 -15.34 10.18
N LEU A 30 -7.65 -14.33 10.15
CA LEU A 30 -7.85 -13.04 10.77
C LEU A 30 -8.31 -11.96 9.77
N ARG A 31 -8.55 -12.29 8.51
CA ARG A 31 -8.81 -11.33 7.42
C ARG A 31 -9.93 -10.32 7.70
N ASN A 32 -10.90 -10.67 8.54
CA ASN A 32 -12.01 -9.77 8.94
C ASN A 32 -11.55 -8.62 9.85
N PHE A 33 -10.49 -8.85 10.63
CA PHE A 33 -9.94 -7.91 11.59
C PHE A 33 -8.60 -7.35 11.12
N ALA A 34 -7.82 -8.17 10.41
CA ALA A 34 -6.52 -7.82 9.90
C ALA A 34 -6.36 -8.15 8.40
N PRO A 35 -7.00 -7.39 7.51
CA PRO A 35 -6.77 -7.57 6.08
C PRO A 35 -5.32 -7.16 5.73
N SER A 36 -4.65 -7.99 4.94
CA SER A 36 -3.31 -7.71 4.40
C SER A 36 -3.38 -7.28 2.94
N ASN A 37 -2.49 -6.37 2.52
CA ASN A 37 -2.27 -6.04 1.12
C ASN A 37 -0.77 -5.83 0.85
N PHE A 38 -0.17 -6.76 0.10
CA PHE A 38 1.28 -6.77 -0.18
C PHE A 38 2.10 -6.68 1.11
N ASP A 39 2.71 -5.52 1.35
CA ASP A 39 3.62 -5.28 2.47
C ASP A 39 2.91 -4.69 3.70
N ASP A 40 1.64 -4.28 3.56
CA ASP A 40 0.85 -3.66 4.62
C ASP A 40 -0.12 -4.66 5.27
N ILE A 41 -0.14 -4.66 6.61
CA ILE A 41 -1.15 -5.36 7.41
C ILE A 41 -1.97 -4.32 8.14
N PHE A 42 -3.25 -4.25 7.84
CA PHE A 42 -4.18 -3.39 8.57
C PHE A 42 -4.66 -4.14 9.79
N VAL A 43 -4.89 -3.45 10.90
CA VAL A 43 -5.48 -4.03 12.11
C VAL A 43 -6.64 -3.12 12.52
N GLN A 44 -7.86 -3.63 12.43
CA GLN A 44 -9.09 -2.88 12.62
C GLN A 44 -9.83 -3.39 13.85
N SER A 45 -9.92 -2.58 14.91
CA SER A 45 -10.77 -2.90 16.06
C SER A 45 -12.12 -2.21 15.97
N ARG A 46 -13.14 -2.82 16.60
CA ARG A 46 -14.41 -2.14 16.84
C ARG A 46 -14.14 -1.00 17.82
N ALA A 47 -14.42 0.24 17.39
CA ALA A 47 -14.29 1.39 18.26
C ALA A 47 -15.31 1.28 19.42
N GLU A 48 -14.83 1.09 20.64
CA GLU A 48 -15.63 1.24 21.86
C GLU A 48 -15.46 2.68 22.38
N GLY A 49 -16.56 3.40 22.57
CA GLY A 49 -16.58 4.77 23.06
C GLY A 49 -16.55 5.87 21.99
N ASN A 50 -16.62 7.12 22.45
CA ASN A 50 -16.70 8.35 21.65
C ASN A 50 -15.36 8.74 21.02
N HIS A 51 -14.58 7.76 20.59
CA HIS A 51 -13.29 8.00 19.94
C HIS A 51 -13.56 8.60 18.57
N ASN A 52 -13.15 9.87 18.47
CA ASN A 52 -13.28 10.76 17.33
C ASN A 52 -12.78 10.09 16.04
N ASP A 53 -13.25 10.60 14.92
CA ASP A 53 -13.04 10.12 13.56
C ASP A 53 -11.53 10.14 13.17
N VAL A 54 -10.75 9.20 13.71
CA VAL A 54 -9.31 9.08 13.43
C VAL A 54 -9.16 8.67 11.97
N GLN A 55 -8.51 9.53 11.20
CA GLN A 55 -8.11 9.22 9.83
C GLN A 55 -6.78 8.48 9.87
N ILE A 56 -6.77 7.24 9.37
CA ILE A 56 -5.57 6.39 9.36
C ILE A 56 -5.09 6.26 7.90
N PRO A 57 -3.81 6.55 7.62
CA PRO A 57 -3.24 6.32 6.30
C PRO A 57 -3.17 4.81 6.00
N ALA A 58 -3.65 4.42 4.82
CA ALA A 58 -3.73 3.05 4.34
C ALA A 58 -3.73 3.03 2.80
N LEU A 59 -2.75 2.36 2.18
CA LEU A 59 -2.68 2.16 0.71
C LEU A 59 -2.74 3.45 -0.12
N GLY A 60 -2.22 4.56 0.39
CA GLY A 60 -2.33 5.88 -0.27
C GLY A 60 -3.71 6.54 -0.14
N TRP A 61 -4.51 6.11 0.83
CA TRP A 61 -5.77 6.70 1.25
C TRP A 61 -5.72 7.02 2.75
N TYR A 62 -6.50 8.00 3.18
CA TYR A 62 -6.87 8.17 4.58
C TYR A 62 -8.26 7.57 4.79
N VAL A 63 -8.35 6.57 5.66
CA VAL A 63 -9.60 5.87 5.99
C VAL A 63 -10.09 6.31 7.36
N SER A 64 -11.38 6.64 7.47
CA SER A 64 -12.09 7.02 8.70
C SER A 64 -13.43 6.31 8.80
N LYS A 65 -14.20 6.57 9.88
CA LYS A 65 -15.58 6.06 9.98
C LYS A 65 -16.51 6.69 8.94
N SER A 66 -16.22 7.92 8.54
CA SER A 66 -17.02 8.70 7.58
C SER A 66 -16.72 8.39 6.11
N GLY A 67 -15.62 7.69 5.81
CA GLY A 67 -15.29 7.25 4.45
C GLY A 67 -13.78 7.13 4.21
N ALA A 68 -13.40 7.11 2.94
CA ALA A 68 -12.00 7.13 2.53
C ALA A 68 -11.73 8.35 1.62
N ARG A 69 -10.59 9.01 1.80
CA ARG A 69 -10.10 10.06 0.90
C ARG A 69 -8.70 9.72 0.40
N ALA A 70 -8.37 10.09 -0.83
CA ALA A 70 -7.02 9.89 -1.35
C ALA A 70 -6.01 10.70 -0.55
N ASP A 71 -4.77 10.21 -0.44
CA ASP A 71 -3.69 10.95 0.19
C ASP A 71 -3.47 12.30 -0.53
N PRO A 72 -3.55 13.44 0.19
CA PRO A 72 -3.30 14.76 -0.40
C PRO A 72 -1.95 14.86 -1.11
N GLU A 73 -0.91 14.16 -0.64
CA GLU A 73 0.40 14.15 -1.30
C GLU A 73 0.37 13.42 -2.65
N LYS A 74 -0.39 12.32 -2.72
CA LYS A 74 -0.58 11.57 -3.98
C LYS A 74 -1.37 12.41 -4.98
N VAL A 75 -2.44 13.07 -4.53
CA VAL A 75 -3.21 14.01 -5.36
C VAL A 75 -2.33 15.16 -5.84
N SER A 76 -1.55 15.76 -4.93
CA SER A 76 -0.64 16.85 -5.27
C SER A 76 0.40 16.41 -6.30
N SER A 77 0.93 15.20 -6.20
CA SER A 77 1.92 14.66 -7.15
C SER A 77 1.35 14.49 -8.56
N ILE A 78 0.08 14.13 -8.69
CA ILE A 78 -0.61 14.07 -9.99
C ILE A 78 -0.85 15.48 -10.54
N CYS A 79 -1.27 16.41 -9.68
CA CYS A 79 -1.56 17.80 -10.07
C CYS A 79 -0.32 18.61 -10.45
N SER A 80 0.82 18.38 -9.79
CA SER A 80 2.08 19.08 -10.04
C SER A 80 2.95 18.41 -11.11
N TRP A 81 2.47 17.31 -11.70
CA TRP A 81 3.24 16.57 -12.69
C TRP A 81 3.53 17.44 -13.93
N PRO A 82 4.79 17.51 -14.38
CA PRO A 82 5.16 18.33 -15.53
C PRO A 82 4.55 17.79 -16.83
N THR A 83 4.25 18.66 -17.80
CA THR A 83 3.78 18.24 -19.13
C THR A 83 4.76 17.23 -19.74
N SER A 84 4.28 16.01 -19.98
CA SER A 84 5.09 14.92 -20.52
C SER A 84 5.68 15.31 -21.88
N LYS A 85 6.98 15.11 -22.06
CA LYS A 85 7.69 15.43 -23.30
C LYS A 85 7.88 14.21 -24.21
N ASN A 86 7.66 13.01 -23.67
CA ASN A 86 7.81 11.76 -24.41
C ASN A 86 6.76 10.71 -24.01
N PRO A 87 6.54 9.68 -24.85
CA PRO A 87 5.55 8.64 -24.58
C PRO A 87 5.82 7.81 -23.32
N THR A 88 7.06 7.74 -22.85
CA THR A 88 7.41 6.98 -21.64
C THR A 88 6.93 7.72 -20.39
N GLU A 89 7.18 9.03 -20.30
CA GLU A 89 6.65 9.89 -19.24
C GLU A 89 5.12 9.90 -19.25
N LEU A 90 4.48 9.95 -20.41
CA LEU A 90 3.02 9.88 -20.53
C LEU A 90 2.48 8.55 -19.97
N ARG A 91 3.13 7.43 -20.27
CA ARG A 91 2.76 6.11 -19.73
C ARG A 91 2.95 6.03 -18.21
N GLN A 92 4.01 6.63 -17.68
CA GLN A 92 4.24 6.70 -16.23
C GLN A 92 3.14 7.51 -15.55
N TRP A 93 2.81 8.69 -16.09
CA TRP A 93 1.72 9.51 -15.56
C TRP A 93 0.38 8.80 -15.63
N LEU A 94 0.04 8.17 -16.75
CA LEU A 94 -1.18 7.36 -16.88
C LEU A 94 -1.22 6.19 -15.89
N GLY A 95 -0.08 5.56 -15.61
CA GLY A 95 0.03 4.52 -14.59
C GLY A 95 -0.26 5.03 -13.18
N LEU A 96 0.25 6.23 -12.85
CA LEU A 96 0.03 6.87 -11.56
C LEU A 96 -1.39 7.42 -11.40
N ALA A 97 -1.97 8.01 -12.45
CA ALA A 97 -3.31 8.60 -12.41
C ALA A 97 -4.44 7.55 -12.37
N ASN A 98 -4.19 6.35 -12.91
CA ASN A 98 -5.15 5.24 -12.89
C ASN A 98 -5.11 4.40 -11.60
N TYR A 99 -4.14 4.63 -10.71
CA TYR A 99 -3.98 3.90 -9.44
C TYR A 99 -4.57 4.66 -8.27
#